data_AF-A0A0A2TM76-F1
#
_entry.id   AF-A0A0A2TM76-F1
#
_cell.length_a   1.000
_cell.length_b   1.000
_cell.length_c   1.000
_cell.angle_alpha   90.00
_cell.angle_beta   90.00
_cell.angle_gamma   90.00
#
_symmetry.space_group_name_H-M   'P 1'
#
loop_
_entity.id
_entity.type
_entity.pdbx_description
1 polymer ?
#
loop_
_entity_poly.entity_id
_entity_poly.type
_entity_poly.pdbx_seq_one_letter_code
_entity_poly.pdbx_strand_id
1 'polypeptide(L)' 'MGKFLIQRIASAGLVLFLVISLTFVLMHAIPGGPFSSEKVLPDAVKANIEERYHLNDPLSKQYVDYLINIAHFNLG' A
#
# COMPACT_ATOMS: atom_id res chain seq x y z
N MET A 1 -25.62 -4.57 24.02
CA MET A 1 -25.05 -5.31 22.86
C MET A 1 -24.43 -4.38 21.82
N GLY A 2 -25.14 -3.38 21.28
CA GLY A 2 -24.59 -2.49 20.23
C GLY A 2 -23.29 -1.74 20.58
N LYS A 3 -23.14 -1.24 21.81
CA LYS A 3 -21.90 -0.59 22.28
C LYS A 3 -20.67 -1.51 22.23
N PHE A 4 -20.85 -2.78 22.59
CA PHE A 4 -19.78 -3.79 22.53
C PHE A 4 -19.39 -4.12 21.09
N LEU A 5 -20.36 -4.22 20.18
CA LEU A 5 -20.12 -4.46 18.76
C LEU A 5 -19.34 -3.31 18.11
N ILE A 6 -19.74 -2.06 18.37
CA ILE A 6 -19.05 -0.86 17.86
C ILE A 6 -17.62 -0.81 18.39
N GLN A 7 -17.43 -1.05 19.69
CA GLN A 7 -16.10 -1.04 20.31
C GLN A 7 -15.19 -2.12 19.71
N ARG A 8 -15.74 -3.28 19.36
CA ARG A 8 -15.01 -4.39 18.72
C ARG A 8 -14.67 -4.12 17.26
N ILE A 9 -15.56 -3.49 16.50
CA ILE A 9 -15.29 -3.08 15.11
C ILE A 9 -14.25 -1.94 15.10
N ALA A 10 -14.36 -0.97 16.00
CA ALA A 10 -13.40 0.11 16.12
C ALA A 10 -12.01 -0.39 16.51
N SER A 11 -11.91 -1.33 17.47
CA SER A 11 -10.61 -1.92 17.84
C SER A 11 -10.01 -2.75 16.71
N ALA A 12 -10.82 -3.53 15.99
CA ALA A 12 -10.37 -4.28 14.81
C ALA A 12 -9.89 -3.35 13.69
N GLY A 13 -10.63 -2.27 13.41
CA GLY A 13 -10.25 -1.26 12.43
C GLY A 13 -8.94 -0.57 12.79
N LEU A 14 -8.72 -0.25 14.07
CA LEU A 14 -7.46 0.34 14.54
C LEU A 14 -6.28 -0.62 14.39
N VAL A 15 -6.45 -1.90 14.73
CA VAL A 15 -5.41 -2.92 14.52
C VAL A 15 -5.09 -3.06 13.04
N LEU A 16 -6.10 -3.17 12.18
CA LEU A 16 -5.91 -3.24 10.73
C LEU A 16 -5.18 -2.01 10.20
N PHE A 17 -5.59 -0.82 10.61
CA PHE A 17 -4.93 0.44 10.22
C PHE A 17 -3.45 0.46 10.59
N LEU A 18 -3.11 0.00 11.79
CA LEU A 18 -1.71 -0.10 12.23
C LEU A 18 -0.93 -1.12 11.41
N VAL A 19 -1.50 -2.30 11.14
CA VAL A 19 -0.85 -3.33 10.32
C VAL A 19 -0.61 -2.82 8.91
N ILE A 20 -1.62 -2.23 8.25
CA ILE A 20 -1.54 -1.67 6.90
C ILE A 20 -0.47 -0.57 6.81
N SER A 21 -0.43 0.32 7.80
CA SER A 21 0.56 1.41 7.83
C SER A 21 1.96 0.86 8.04
N LEU A 22 2.12 -0.13 8.92
CA LEU A 22 3.40 -0.78 9.18
C LEU A 22 3.90 -1.54 7.94
N THR A 23 3.03 -2.32 7.29
CA THR A 23 3.41 -3.05 6.07
C THR A 23 3.76 -2.09 4.94
N PHE A 24 3.03 -0.99 4.78
CA PHE A 24 3.35 0.05 3.79
C PHE A 24 4.74 0.63 4.01
N VAL A 25 5.07 1.00 5.25
CA VAL A 25 6.39 1.56 5.61
C VAL A 25 7.48 0.51 5.41
N LEU A 26 7.27 -0.74 5.82
CA LEU A 26 8.25 -1.82 5.65
C LEU A 26 8.54 -2.08 4.16
N MET A 27 7.52 -2.08 3.30
CA MET A 27 7.70 -2.26 1.86
C MET A 27 8.50 -1.10 1.22
N HIS A 28 8.28 0.14 1.66
CA HIS A 28 9.02 1.31 1.17
C HIS A 28 10.41 1.48 1.79
N ALA A 29 10.65 0.89 2.96
CA ALA A 29 11.95 0.90 3.63
C ALA A 29 12.95 -0.08 3.00
N ILE A 30 12.47 -1.09 2.27
CA ILE A 30 13.33 -2.02 1.55
C ILE A 30 14.02 -1.24 0.42
N PRO A 31 15.37 -1.23 0.36
CA PRO A 31 16.10 -0.58 -0.72
C PRO A 31 15.89 -1.36 -2.02
N GLY A 32 15.22 -0.73 -2.98
CA GLY A 32 14.86 -1.32 -4.26
C GLY A 32 13.35 -1.25 -4.51
N GLY A 33 12.95 -0.91 -5.73
CA GLY A 33 11.54 -0.94 -6.14
C GLY A 33 11.05 -2.36 -6.42
N PRO A 34 9.73 -2.60 -6.45
CA PRO A 34 9.11 -3.92 -6.65
C PRO A 34 9.55 -4.64 -7.94
N PHE A 35 10.15 -3.92 -8.89
CA PHE A 35 10.65 -4.44 -10.17
C PHE A 35 12.17 -4.51 -10.27
N SER A 36 12.89 -4.40 -9.15
CA SER A 36 14.37 -4.32 -9.15
C SER A 36 15.07 -5.68 -9.06
N SER A 37 14.36 -6.77 -8.78
CA SER A 37 14.96 -8.02 -8.26
C SER A 37 15.38 -9.06 -9.31
N GLU A 38 14.91 -9.00 -10.56
CA GLU A 38 15.11 -10.14 -11.49
C GLU A 38 15.65 -9.81 -12.88
N LYS A 39 15.48 -8.59 -13.40
CA LYS A 39 16.03 -8.19 -14.72
C LYS A 39 16.28 -6.69 -14.74
N VAL A 40 17.44 -6.28 -15.24
CA VAL A 40 17.66 -4.89 -15.66
C VAL A 40 16.71 -4.64 -16.83
N LEU A 41 15.54 -4.07 -16.51
CA LEU A 41 14.60 -3.64 -17.52
C LEU A 41 15.22 -2.47 -18.29
N PRO A 42 15.08 -2.41 -19.63
CA PRO A 42 15.43 -1.21 -20.37
C PRO A 42 14.73 0.00 -19.75
N ASP A 43 15.42 1.15 -19.65
CA ASP A 43 14.91 2.34 -18.94
C ASP A 43 13.51 2.77 -19.43
N ALA A 44 13.24 2.62 -20.73
CA ALA A 44 11.93 2.89 -21.32
C ALA A 44 10.82 1.97 -20.78
N VAL A 45 11.12 0.69 -20.54
CA VAL A 45 10.15 -0.27 -19.99
C VAL A 45 9.93 0.01 -18.51
N LYS A 46 11.00 0.34 -17.78
CA LYS A 46 10.95 0.71 -16.37
C LYS A 46 10.07 1.94 -16.15
N ALA A 47 10.27 3.01 -16.92
CA ALA A 47 9.47 4.23 -16.83
C ALA A 47 7.97 3.98 -17.10
N ASN A 48 7.65 3.19 -18.13
CA ASN A 48 6.26 2.83 -18.42
C ASN A 48 5.60 2.01 -17.29
N ILE A 49 6.37 1.14 -16.62
CA ILE A 49 5.88 0.36 -15.47
C ILE A 49 5.70 1.27 -14.26
N GLU A 50 6.65 2.14 -13.98
CA GLU A 50 6.56 3.10 -12.87
C GLU A 50 5.37 4.05 -13.02
N GLU A 51 5.08 4.48 -14.24
CA GLU A 51 3.90 5.29 -14.55
C GLU A 51 2.60 4.48 -14.41
N ARG A 52 2.55 3.26 -14.95
CA ARG A 52 1.36 2.39 -14.86
C ARG A 52 1.00 2.00 -13.43
N TYR A 53 2.00 1.80 -12.57
CA TYR A 53 1.80 1.41 -11.17
C TYR A 53 1.82 2.60 -10.21
N HIS A 54 1.84 3.85 -10.71
CA HIS A 54 1.87 5.06 -9.89
C HIS A 54 3.07 5.12 -8.92
N LEU A 55 4.17 4.44 -9.24
CA LEU A 55 5.38 4.40 -8.40
C LEU A 55 6.10 5.75 -8.35
N ASN A 56 5.84 6.62 -9.32
CA ASN A 56 6.37 7.99 -9.39
C ASN A 56 5.54 9.01 -8.60
N ASP A 57 4.37 8.62 -8.06
CA ASP A 57 3.55 9.54 -7.28
C ASP A 57 4.16 9.82 -5.89
N PRO A 58 3.85 10.96 -5.26
CA PRO A 58 4.28 11.23 -3.88
C PRO A 58 3.83 10.12 -2.92
N LEU A 59 4.67 9.76 -1.95
CA LEU A 59 4.38 8.69 -0.97
C LEU A 59 3.03 8.87 -0.25
N SER A 60 2.64 10.12 0.02
CA SER A 60 1.34 10.42 0.61
C SER A 60 0.17 10.01 -0.29
N LYS A 61 0.28 10.22 -1.60
CA LYS A 61 -0.71 9.81 -2.59
C LYS A 61 -0.75 8.28 -2.70
N GLN A 62 0.41 7.63 -2.81
CA GLN A 62 0.49 6.16 -2.82
C GLN A 62 -0.15 5.52 -1.58
N TYR A 63 0.04 6.13 -0.40
CA TYR A 63 -0.57 5.65 0.84
C TYR A 63 -2.09 5.82 0.85
N VAL A 64 -2.60 6.98 0.40
CA VAL A 64 -4.05 7.22 0.31
C VAL A 64 -4.70 6.27 -0.69
N ASP A 65 -4.09 6.08 -1.86
CA ASP A 65 -4.59 5.15 -2.88
C ASP A 65 -4.58 3.71 -2.35
N TYR A 66 -3.56 3.32 -1.60
CA TYR A 66 -3.49 2.01 -0.93
C TYR A 66 -4.62 1.83 0.10
N LEU A 67 -4.89 2.83 0.94
CA LEU A 67 -6.02 2.79 1.90
C LEU A 67 -7.38 2.70 1.20
N ILE A 68 -7.58 3.45 0.11
CA ILE A 68 -8.81 3.43 -0.67
C ILE A 68 -9.01 2.05 -1.31
N ASN A 69 -7.97 1.46 -1.88
CA ASN A 69 -8.05 0.12 -2.47
C ASN A 69 -8.43 -0.93 -1.43
N ILE A 70 -7.80 -0.92 -0.25
CA ILE A 70 -8.14 -1.84 0.84
C ILE A 70 -9.58 -1.63 1.33
N ALA A 71 -10.05 -0.38 1.44
CA ALA A 71 -11.42 -0.09 1.82
C ALA A 71 -12.45 -0.61 0.80
N HIS A 72 -12.08 -0.67 -0.48
CA HIS A 72 -12.88 -1.30 -1.54
C HIS A 72 -12.66 -2.81 -1.67
N PHE A 73 -11.91 -3.44 -0.74
CA PHE A 73 -11.51 -4.85 -0.81
C PHE A 73 -10.70 -5.21 -2.06
N ASN A 74 -10.06 -4.22 -2.68
CA ASN A 74 -9.10 -4.40 -3.75
C ASN A 74 -7.70 -4.58 -3.14
N LEU A 75 -7.26 -5.83 -3.00
CA LEU A 75 -6.03 -6.20 -2.28
C LEU A 75 -4.80 -6.35 -3.19
N GLY A 76 -4.92 -5.97 -4.46
CA GLY A 76 -3.89 -6.15 -5.50
C GLY A 76 -4.44 -6.80 -6.75
#